data_AF-A0A7X9CS65-F1
#
_entry.id   AF-A0A7X9CS65-F1
#
_cell.length_a   1.000
_cell.length_b   1.000
_cell.length_c   1.000
_cell.angle_alpha   90.00
_cell.angle_beta   90.00
_cell.angle_gamma   90.00
#
_symmetry.space_group_name_H-M   'P 1'
#
loop_
_entity.id
_entity.type
_entity.pdbx_description
1 polymer ?
#
loop_
_entity_poly.entity_id
_entity_poly.type
_entity_poly.pdbx_seq_one_letter_code
_entity_poly.pdbx_strand_id
1 'polypeptide(L)'
;MNFRYMLIKLIAGFIMLIVYLKVSGRSQLAPLTASDQVGNMVIGALVSTAIISPDVSILEAIILVFMWAGLQILVRFIKFRSSNAAEFFDGSPILLIENGVLQKDGFLK
;
A
#
# COMPACT_ATOMS: atom_id res chain seq x y z
N MET A 1 -4.48 -29.39 3.75
CA MET A 1 -4.27 -28.46 4.88
C MET A 1 -5.40 -28.65 5.88
N ASN A 2 -5.12 -28.79 7.17
CA ASN A 2 -6.17 -28.97 8.19
C ASN A 2 -7.00 -27.68 8.29
N PHE A 3 -8.33 -27.78 8.22
CA PHE A 3 -9.24 -26.63 8.30
C PHE A 3 -8.97 -25.74 9.53
N ARG A 4 -8.66 -26.36 10.66
CA ARG A 4 -8.26 -25.67 11.91
C ARG A 4 -7.03 -24.77 11.72
N TYR A 5 -6.04 -25.21 10.95
CA TYR A 5 -4.83 -24.43 10.69
C TYR A 5 -5.10 -23.26 9.74
N MET A 6 -5.96 -23.46 8.74
CA MET A 6 -6.41 -22.39 7.85
C MET A 6 -7.16 -21.29 8.61
N LEU A 7 -8.00 -21.66 9.57
CA LEU A 7 -8.69 -20.70 10.44
C LEU A 7 -7.71 -19.86 11.27
N ILE A 8 -6.67 -20.49 11.84
CA ILE A 8 -5.63 -19.79 12.60
C ILE A 8 -4.87 -18.81 11.69
N LYS A 9 -4.48 -19.25 10.49
CA LYS A 9 -3.83 -18.38 9.49
C LYS A 9 -4.70 -17.20 9.08
N LEU A 10 -6.00 -17.42 8.88
CA LEU A 10 -6.95 -16.37 8.53
C LEU A 10 -7.04 -15.30 9.63
N ILE A 11 -7.18 -15.72 10.89
CA ILE A 11 -7.22 -14.81 12.04
C ILE A 11 -5.89 -14.05 12.16
N ALA A 12 -4.76 -14.74 12.02
CA ALA A 12 -3.45 -14.11 12.04
C ALA A 12 -3.26 -13.09 10.91
N GLY A 13 -3.67 -13.43 9.68
CA GLY A 13 -3.62 -12.54 8.52
C GLY A 13 -4.51 -11.29 8.70
N PHE A 14 -5.71 -11.47 9.27
CA PHE A 14 -6.59 -10.34 9.61
C PHE A 14 -5.96 -9.40 10.64
N ILE A 15 -5.36 -9.94 11.71
CA ILE A 15 -4.63 -9.15 12.71
C ILE A 15 -3.45 -8.42 12.05
N MET A 16 -2.68 -9.09 11.19
CA MET A 16 -1.57 -8.46 10.46
C MET A 16 -2.05 -7.29 9.60
N LEU A 17 -3.18 -7.42 8.90
CA LEU A 17 -3.76 -6.33 8.11
C LEU A 17 -4.17 -5.14 8.98
N ILE A 18 -4.79 -5.38 10.14
CA ILE A 18 -5.13 -4.31 11.09
C ILE A 18 -3.87 -3.57 11.57
N VAL A 19 -2.82 -4.32 11.92
CA VAL A 19 -1.54 -3.73 12.36
C VAL A 19 -0.91 -2.93 11.22
N TYR A 20 -0.83 -3.49 10.03
CA TYR A 20 -0.32 -2.82 8.82
C TYR A 20 -1.09 -1.53 8.53
N LEU A 21 -2.42 -1.57 8.59
CA LEU A 21 -3.28 -0.42 8.41
C LEU A 21 -3.00 0.67 9.45
N LYS A 22 -2.87 0.30 10.72
CA LYS A 22 -2.57 1.25 11.81
C LYS A 22 -1.23 1.94 11.62
N VAL A 23 -0.21 1.21 11.17
CA VAL A 23 1.13 1.73 10.92
C VAL A 23 1.16 2.60 9.66
N SER A 24 0.46 2.18 8.61
CA SER A 24 0.46 2.87 7.30
C SER A 24 -0.42 4.12 7.27
N GLY A 25 -1.43 4.20 8.14
CA GLY A 25 -2.27 5.37 8.33
C GLY A 25 -3.39 5.52 7.30
N ARG A 26 -3.89 6.75 7.15
CA ARG A 26 -5.10 7.07 6.37
C ARG A 26 -4.98 6.79 4.87
N SER A 27 -3.77 6.77 4.32
CA SER A 27 -3.51 6.51 2.88
C SER A 27 -4.01 5.15 2.42
N GLN A 28 -4.14 4.17 3.31
CA GLN A 28 -4.65 2.85 2.93
C GLN A 28 -6.18 2.80 2.88
N LEU A 29 -6.87 3.65 3.65
CA LEU A 29 -8.34 3.72 3.62
C LEU A 29 -8.83 4.60 2.46
N ALA A 30 -8.13 5.70 2.22
CA ALA A 30 -8.38 6.62 1.13
C ALA A 30 -7.06 6.79 0.37
N PRO A 31 -6.85 6.01 -0.70
CA PRO A 31 -5.66 6.14 -1.54
C PRO A 31 -5.57 7.58 -2.06
N LEU A 32 -4.48 8.26 -1.72
CA LEU A 32 -4.22 9.63 -2.17
C LEU A 32 -3.39 9.65 -3.45
N THR A 33 -2.74 8.53 -3.77
CA THR A 33 -1.84 8.38 -4.90
C THR A 33 -2.03 7.03 -5.58
N ALA A 34 -1.62 6.93 -6.86
CA ALA A 34 -1.61 5.66 -7.58
C ALA A 34 -0.75 4.61 -6.85
N SER A 35 0.39 5.03 -6.31
CA SER A 35 1.27 4.18 -5.51
C SER A 35 0.57 3.60 -4.27
N ASP A 36 -0.24 4.39 -3.56
CA ASP A 36 -0.98 3.91 -2.38
C ASP A 36 -2.02 2.86 -2.77
N GLN A 37 -2.69 3.05 -3.91
CA GLN A 37 -3.66 2.08 -4.43
C GLN A 37 -3.00 0.75 -4.81
N VAL A 38 -1.84 0.79 -5.48
CA VAL A 38 -1.04 -0.40 -5.75
C VAL A 38 -0.58 -1.06 -4.45
N GLY A 39 -0.15 -0.25 -3.47
CA GLY A 39 0.18 -0.66 -2.11
C GLY A 39 -0.90 -1.52 -1.45
N ASN A 40 -2.15 -1.05 -1.52
CA ASN A 40 -3.33 -1.74 -1.02
C ASN A 40 -3.60 -3.07 -1.72
N MET A 41 -3.46 -3.12 -3.06
CA MET A 41 -3.69 -4.35 -3.82
C MET A 41 -2.65 -5.42 -3.48
N VAL A 42 -1.38 -5.04 -3.40
CA VAL A 42 -0.30 -6.00 -3.15
C VAL A 42 -0.37 -6.57 -1.73
N ILE A 43 -0.64 -5.75 -0.71
CA ILE A 43 -0.75 -6.29 0.66
C ILE A 43 -1.92 -7.27 0.80
N GLY A 44 -3.04 -6.99 0.13
CA GLY A 44 -4.18 -7.92 0.06
C GLY A 44 -3.82 -9.25 -0.61
N ALA A 45 -3.09 -9.18 -1.72
CA ALA A 45 -2.60 -10.36 -2.43
C ALA A 45 -1.62 -11.19 -1.57
N LEU A 46 -0.63 -10.54 -0.94
CA LEU A 46 0.36 -11.21 -0.09
C LEU A 46 -0.30 -11.94 1.08
N VAL A 47 -1.26 -11.30 1.77
CA VAL A 47 -1.97 -11.91 2.89
C VAL A 47 -2.87 -13.06 2.42
N SER A 48 -3.57 -12.89 1.30
CA SER A 48 -4.38 -13.96 0.68
C SER A 48 -3.52 -15.19 0.35
N THR A 49 -2.39 -14.98 -0.33
CA THR A 49 -1.43 -16.04 -0.65
C THR A 49 -0.90 -16.72 0.61
N ALA A 50 -0.54 -15.96 1.65
CA ALA A 50 -0.07 -16.54 2.91
C ALA A 50 -1.10 -17.43 3.62
N ILE A 51 -2.39 -17.09 3.51
CA ILE A 51 -3.49 -17.85 4.11
C ILE A 51 -3.73 -19.17 3.34
N ILE A 52 -3.72 -19.12 2.01
CA ILE A 52 -4.13 -20.25 1.17
C ILE A 52 -2.95 -21.21 0.91
N SER A 53 -1.73 -20.69 0.82
CA SER A 53 -0.54 -21.50 0.55
C SER A 53 -0.17 -22.37 1.76
N PRO A 54 -0.07 -23.70 1.61
CA PRO A 54 0.31 -24.58 2.70
C PRO A 54 1.77 -24.39 3.13
N ASP A 55 2.64 -24.01 2.19
CA ASP A 55 4.09 -23.91 2.41
C ASP A 55 4.52 -22.63 3.13
N VAL A 56 3.65 -21.61 3.15
CA VAL A 56 3.96 -20.32 3.80
C VAL A 56 3.59 -20.41 5.28
N SER A 57 4.57 -20.40 6.17
CA SER A 57 4.36 -20.28 7.61
C SER A 57 3.86 -18.88 8.01
N ILE A 58 3.27 -18.77 9.21
CA ILE A 58 2.83 -17.48 9.76
C ILE A 58 4.02 -16.52 9.90
N LEU A 59 5.20 -17.04 10.27
CA LEU A 59 6.41 -16.23 10.41
C LEU A 59 6.88 -15.67 9.06
N GLU A 60 6.87 -16.48 8.00
CA GLU A 60 7.17 -16.01 6.64
C GLU A 60 6.17 -14.96 6.16
N ALA A 61 4.88 -15.12 6.48
CA ALA A 61 3.87 -14.12 6.18
C ALA A 61 4.17 -12.77 6.87
N ILE A 62 4.56 -12.80 8.15
CA ILE A 62 4.97 -11.60 8.90
C ILE A 62 6.17 -10.94 8.20
N ILE A 63 7.21 -11.71 7.88
CA ILE A 63 8.42 -11.19 7.23
C ILE A 63 8.08 -10.58 5.86
N LEU A 64 7.20 -11.21 5.07
CA LEU A 64 6.74 -10.68 3.79
C LEU A 64 6.03 -9.33 3.94
N VAL A 65 5.14 -9.19 4.94
CA VAL A 65 4.47 -7.91 5.22
C VAL A 65 5.48 -6.84 5.64
N PHE A 66 6.45 -7.17 6.48
CA PHE A 66 7.49 -6.21 6.89
C PHE A 66 8.41 -5.81 5.74
N MET A 67 8.83 -6.75 4.89
CA MET A 67 9.61 -6.45 3.69
C MET A 67 8.83 -5.52 2.74
N TRP A 68 7.55 -5.80 2.52
CA TRP A 68 6.68 -4.96 1.71
C TRP A 68 6.53 -3.55 2.32
N ALA A 69 6.28 -3.46 3.63
CA ALA A 69 6.19 -2.18 4.32
C ALA A 69 7.50 -1.38 4.20
N GLY A 70 8.66 -2.04 4.33
CA GLY A 70 9.96 -1.42 4.12
C GLY A 70 10.14 -0.88 2.69
N LEU A 71 9.72 -1.63 1.68
CA LEU A 71 9.74 -1.20 0.29
C LEU A 71 8.84 0.03 0.07
N GLN A 72 7.63 0.02 0.64
CA GLN A 72 6.71 1.17 0.56
C GLN A 72 7.31 2.43 1.21
N ILE A 73 7.97 2.29 2.37
CA ILE A 73 8.68 3.40 3.02
C ILE A 73 9.81 3.91 2.12
N LEU A 74 10.57 3.02 1.49
CA LEU A 74 11.64 3.40 0.56
C LEU A 74 11.08 4.18 -0.64
N VAL A 75 10.01 3.71 -1.26
CA VAL A 75 9.34 4.41 -2.38
C VAL A 75 8.87 5.80 -1.93
N ARG A 76 8.23 5.90 -0.76
CA ARG A 76 7.81 7.19 -0.18
C ARG A 76 8.98 8.12 0.06
N PHE A 77 10.11 7.61 0.56
CA PHE A 77 11.32 8.39 0.78
C PHE A 77 11.92 8.91 -0.53
N ILE A 78 11.97 8.07 -1.57
CA ILE A 78 12.46 8.46 -2.90
C ILE A 78 11.57 9.56 -3.50
N LYS A 79 10.25 9.40 -3.42
CA LYS A 79 9.27 10.39 -3.89
C LYS A 79 9.37 11.70 -3.13
N PHE A 80 9.60 11.64 -1.81
CA PHE A 80 9.80 12.83 -0.98
C PHE A 80 11.07 13.59 -1.38
N ARG A 81 12.12 12.89 -1.81
CA ARG A 81 13.40 13.52 -2.17
C ARG A 81 13.43 14.09 -3.59
N SER A 82 12.60 13.60 -4.51
CA SER A 82 12.62 13.97 -5.92
C SER A 82 11.22 14.17 -6.49
N SER A 83 10.93 15.39 -6.95
CA SER A 83 9.69 15.72 -7.67
C SER A 83 9.51 14.86 -8.92
N ASN A 84 10.60 14.57 -9.64
CA ASN A 84 10.57 13.74 -10.84
C ASN A 84 10.21 12.28 -10.49
N ALA A 85 10.66 11.79 -9.33
CA ALA A 85 10.27 10.46 -8.87
C ALA A 85 8.80 10.44 -8.45
N ALA A 86 8.33 11.47 -7.73
CA ALA A 86 6.91 11.62 -7.41
C ALA A 86 6.05 11.63 -8.68
N GLU A 87 6.46 12.38 -9.70
CA GLU A 87 5.78 12.44 -11.00
C GLU A 87 5.79 11.10 -11.74
N PHE A 88 6.90 10.35 -11.69
CA PHE A 88 6.97 9.02 -12.30
C PHE A 88 6.02 8.01 -11.62
N PHE A 89 5.93 8.04 -10.29
CA PHE A 89 5.13 7.06 -9.53
C PHE A 89 3.65 7.44 -9.41
N ASP A 90 3.33 8.73 -9.26
CA ASP A 90 1.97 9.20 -9.00
C ASP A 90 1.37 10.05 -10.12
N GLY A 91 2.17 10.39 -11.13
CA GLY A 91 1.79 11.36 -12.16
C GLY A 91 2.09 12.81 -11.75
N SER A 92 1.99 13.72 -12.72
CA SER A 92 2.21 15.14 -12.49
C SER A 92 1.08 15.71 -11.62
N PRO A 93 1.38 16.51 -10.59
CA PRO A 93 0.34 17.18 -9.82
C PRO A 93 -0.48 18.10 -10.72
N ILE A 94 -1.79 18.09 -10.54
CA ILE A 94 -2.70 18.96 -11.28
C ILE A 94 -2.71 20.33 -10.59
N LEU A 95 -2.16 21.34 -11.27
CA LEU A 95 -2.19 22.72 -10.80
C LEU A 95 -3.59 23.30 -11.02
N LEU A 96 -4.32 23.57 -9.93
CA LEU A 96 -5.67 24.14 -9.99
C LEU A 96 -5.69 25.66 -9.82
N ILE A 97 -4.79 26.22 -9.03
CA ILE A 97 -4.69 27.65 -8.75
C ILE A 97 -3.23 28.06 -8.77
N GLU A 98 -2.92 29.12 -9.52
CA GLU A 98 -1.59 29.73 -9.56
C GLU A 98 -1.75 31.25 -9.44
N ASN A 99 -1.08 31.87 -8.46
CA ASN A 99 -1.12 33.33 -8.23
C ASN A 99 -2.55 33.92 -8.16
N GLY A 100 -3.51 33.17 -7.62
CA GLY A 100 -4.92 33.59 -7.50
C GLY A 100 -5.76 33.41 -8.78
N VAL A 101 -5.18 32.87 -9.86
CA VAL A 101 -5.89 32.55 -11.11
C VAL A 101 -6.23 31.06 -11.14
N LEU A 102 -7.49 30.74 -11.41
CA LEU A 102 -7.96 29.37 -11.60
C LEU A 102 -7.49 28.82 -12.95
N GLN A 103 -6.79 27.69 -12.91
CA GLN A 103 -6.33 26.98 -14.09
C GLN A 103 -7.42 26.02 -14.57
N LYS A 104 -8.22 26.47 -15.54
CA LYS A 104 -9.38 25.71 -16.06
C LYS A 104 -8.98 24.35 -16.64
N ASP A 105 -7.81 24.27 -17.27
CA ASP A 105 -7.29 23.04 -17.88
C ASP A 105 -7.05 21.93 -16.85
N GLY A 106 -6.76 22.29 -15.60
CA GLY A 106 -6.59 21.34 -14.50
C GLY A 106 -7.88 20.62 -14.12
N PHE A 107 -9.05 21.24 -14.31
CA PHE A 107 -10.35 20.62 -13.98
C PHE A 107 -10.87 19.66 -15.05
N LEU A 108 -10.22 19.62 -16.22
CA LEU A 108 -10.61 18.76 -17.35
C LEU A 108 -9.84 17.42 -17.36
N LYS A 109 -8.89 17.23 -16.44
CA LYS A 109 -8.07 16.02 -16.26
C LYS A 109 -8.54 15.22 -15.06
#